data_AF-A0A168HGK0-F1
#
_entry.id   AF-A0A168HGK0-F1
#
_cell.length_a   1.000
_cell.length_b   1.000
_cell.length_c   1.000
_cell.angle_alpha   90.00
_cell.angle_beta   90.00
_cell.angle_gamma   90.00
#
_symmetry.space_group_name_H-M   'P 1'
#
loop_
_entity.id
_entity.type
_entity.pdbx_description
1 polymer ?
#
loop_
_entity_poly.entity_id
_entity_poly.type
_entity_poly.pdbx_seq_one_letter_code
_entity_poly.pdbx_strand_id
1 'polypeptide(L)'
;MSTGSGEPAGGAGGFAGVPAQGGPARDGAGPPRPAAPAPAADPRAPAGRDDRGTPPALSSWTVVRLVAGRELALRLRSKVFLITTAAVLVLLVGVAVAVNLVGGRDAAQSVGVLAAESTVAGSLETVAGSLDVDLKTREVPDETTGLRQVADSDLDALVTAAPNGLRVAVRENLSDDLHAVLTVLARQQVLDNEISVLGGDPARVDETVAAAGVEVTELDPAPAYQDERLVLGFASAVLIY
;
A
#
# COMPACT_ATOMS: atom_id res chain seq x y z
N MET A 1 -50.27 25.39 17.27
CA MET A 1 -49.23 24.57 17.91
C MET A 1 -47.91 25.30 17.62
N SER A 2 -47.38 26.25 18.43
CA SER A 2 -46.98 26.20 19.85
C SER A 2 -46.21 24.91 20.15
N THR A 3 -44.92 24.87 20.54
CA THR A 3 -43.96 25.82 21.15
C THR A 3 -42.53 25.26 20.93
N GLY A 4 -41.47 26.07 20.83
CA GLY A 4 -40.54 26.42 21.94
C GLY A 4 -39.19 25.70 21.76
N SER A 5 -38.09 26.37 21.40
CA SER A 5 -37.14 27.15 22.24
C SER A 5 -36.40 26.32 23.29
N GLY A 6 -35.07 26.27 23.20
CA GLY A 6 -34.22 25.74 24.28
C GLY A 6 -32.73 25.49 23.94
N GLU A 7 -31.96 26.55 23.67
CA GLU A 7 -30.62 26.70 24.29
C GLU A 7 -30.85 27.31 25.69
N PRO A 8 -29.97 27.18 26.73
CA PRO A 8 -28.51 27.34 26.61
C PRO A 8 -27.63 26.57 27.65
N ALA A 9 -26.32 26.85 27.54
CA ALA A 9 -25.34 27.03 28.64
C ALA A 9 -24.65 25.82 29.30
N GLY A 10 -23.32 25.85 29.23
CA GLY A 10 -22.47 26.08 30.41
C GLY A 10 -22.12 24.88 31.28
N GLY A 11 -20.87 24.43 31.21
CA GLY A 11 -20.32 23.44 32.13
C GLY A 11 -18.79 23.47 32.15
N ALA A 12 -18.25 24.37 32.96
CA ALA A 12 -16.83 24.42 33.31
C ALA A 12 -16.44 23.27 34.26
N GLY A 13 -15.16 22.90 34.23
CA GLY A 13 -14.45 22.40 35.40
C GLY A 13 -13.99 20.95 35.35
N GLY A 14 -12.70 20.74 35.60
CA GLY A 14 -12.21 19.46 36.11
C GLY A 14 -10.90 18.95 35.51
N PHE A 15 -9.81 19.73 35.60
CA PHE A 15 -8.47 19.13 35.60
C PHE A 15 -8.30 18.35 36.91
N ALA A 16 -8.53 17.03 36.87
CA ALA A 16 -8.21 16.14 37.97
C ALA A 16 -6.73 15.75 37.86
N GLY A 17 -5.93 16.27 38.78
CA GLY A 17 -4.53 15.94 38.95
C GLY A 17 -4.32 14.46 39.27
N VAL A 18 -3.30 13.88 38.63
CA VAL A 18 -2.78 12.56 38.98
C VAL A 18 -1.90 12.71 40.22
N PRO A 19 -2.15 11.99 41.33
CA PRO A 19 -1.33 12.09 42.53
C PRO A 19 0.03 11.41 42.31
N ALA A 20 1.08 12.13 42.69
CA ALA A 20 2.42 11.60 42.90
C ALA A 20 2.40 10.58 44.06
N GLN A 21 2.58 9.30 43.75
CA GLN A 21 2.88 8.30 44.77
C GLN A 21 4.36 8.39 45.16
N GLY A 22 4.59 8.91 46.35
CA GLY A 22 5.86 8.79 47.07
C GLY A 22 6.06 7.36 47.57
N GLY A 23 7.09 6.69 47.05
CA GLY A 23 7.61 5.44 47.60
C GLY A 23 8.69 5.71 48.65
N PRO A 24 8.78 4.90 49.72
CA PRO A 24 9.58 5.21 50.91
C PRO A 24 11.09 5.15 50.68
N ALA A 25 11.77 6.12 51.29
CA ALA A 25 13.22 6.14 51.48
C ALA A 25 13.69 4.84 52.14
N ARG A 26 14.57 4.11 51.45
CA ARG A 26 15.30 3.00 52.04
C ARG A 26 16.63 3.53 52.55
N ASP A 27 16.66 3.83 53.84
CA ASP A 27 17.88 3.98 54.62
C ASP A 27 18.62 2.64 54.66
N GLY A 28 19.66 2.53 53.84
CA GLY A 28 20.55 1.37 53.76
C GLY A 28 21.98 1.77 54.13
N ALA A 29 22.18 2.32 55.33
CA ALA A 29 23.51 2.52 55.89
C ALA A 29 24.07 1.17 56.39
N GLY A 30 24.65 0.40 55.49
CA GLY A 30 25.46 -0.77 55.86
C GLY A 30 26.81 -0.33 56.45
N PRO A 31 27.36 -1.04 57.45
CA PRO A 31 28.62 -0.67 58.08
C PRO A 31 29.79 -0.73 57.08
N PRO A 32 30.81 0.14 57.22
CA PRO A 32 31.98 0.11 56.35
C PRO A 32 32.71 -1.23 56.49
N ARG A 33 32.96 -1.90 55.36
CA ARG A 33 33.79 -3.11 55.31
C ARG A 33 35.22 -2.76 55.75
N PRO A 34 35.87 -3.58 56.60
CA PRO A 34 37.25 -3.37 56.97
C PRO A 34 38.17 -3.45 55.73
N ALA A 35 39.10 -2.51 55.64
CA ALA A 35 40.12 -2.47 54.60
C ALA A 35 40.99 -3.74 54.66
N ALA A 36 41.19 -4.38 53.51
CA ALA A 36 42.14 -5.47 53.39
C ALA A 36 43.57 -4.97 53.69
N PRO A 37 44.40 -5.74 54.41
CA PRO A 37 45.78 -5.35 54.66
C PRO A 37 46.59 -5.30 53.35
N ALA A 38 47.43 -4.27 53.22
CA ALA A 38 48.36 -4.14 52.10
C ALA A 38 49.31 -5.35 52.05
N PRO A 39 49.58 -5.93 50.88
CA PRO A 39 50.55 -7.02 50.77
C PRO A 39 51.95 -6.51 51.16
N ALA A 40 52.60 -7.26 52.05
CA ALA A 40 53.99 -7.04 52.44
C ALA A 40 54.90 -7.11 51.21
N ALA A 41 55.77 -6.10 51.04
CA ALA A 41 56.76 -6.07 50.00
C ALA A 41 57.80 -7.19 50.21
N ASP A 42 57.90 -8.09 49.25
CA ASP A 42 58.96 -9.10 49.17
C ASP A 42 60.27 -8.43 48.71
N PRO A 43 61.37 -8.45 49.50
CA PRO A 43 62.61 -7.77 49.13
C PRO A 43 63.50 -8.55 48.15
N ARG A 44 63.03 -9.63 47.52
CA ARG A 44 63.86 -10.48 46.64
C ARG A 44 63.33 -10.65 45.21
N ALA A 45 62.84 -9.58 44.59
CA ALA A 45 62.59 -9.57 43.15
C ALA A 45 63.86 -9.17 42.37
N PRO A 46 64.38 -10.01 41.46
CA PRO A 46 65.49 -9.61 40.59
C PRO A 46 65.03 -8.52 39.61
N ALA A 47 65.84 -7.47 39.47
CA ALA A 47 65.68 -6.41 38.48
C ALA A 47 65.87 -6.98 37.06
N GLY A 48 64.81 -7.54 36.51
CA GLY A 48 64.75 -8.13 35.18
C GLY A 48 64.00 -7.24 34.21
N ARG A 49 64.74 -6.42 33.47
CA ARG A 49 64.50 -5.97 32.08
C ARG A 49 63.02 -5.93 31.62
N ASP A 50 62.44 -4.74 31.66
CA ASP A 50 61.14 -4.43 31.05
C ASP A 50 61.27 -4.39 29.51
N ASP A 51 61.15 -5.55 28.86
CA ASP A 51 60.90 -5.71 27.42
C ASP A 51 59.57 -6.47 27.19
N ARG A 52 58.55 -6.19 28.02
CA ARG A 52 57.18 -6.59 27.70
C ARG A 52 56.56 -5.48 26.86
N GLY A 53 56.67 -5.64 25.54
CA GLY A 53 55.99 -4.80 24.56
C GLY A 53 54.56 -4.54 25.01
N THR A 54 54.23 -3.27 25.22
CA THR A 54 52.87 -2.85 25.55
C THR A 54 51.96 -3.37 24.45
N PRO A 55 50.98 -4.24 24.74
CA PRO A 55 50.04 -4.67 23.71
C PRO A 55 49.40 -3.41 23.12
N PRO A 56 49.28 -3.29 21.78
CA PRO A 56 48.75 -2.09 21.16
C PRO A 56 47.41 -1.75 21.81
N ALA A 57 47.29 -0.52 22.32
CA ALA A 57 46.07 -0.06 22.96
C ALA A 57 44.92 -0.19 21.95
N LEU A 58 44.08 -1.20 22.14
CA LEU A 58 42.93 -1.43 21.27
C LEU A 58 42.05 -0.19 21.35
N SER A 59 41.75 0.41 20.20
CA SER A 59 40.91 1.60 20.15
C SER A 59 39.57 1.30 20.84
N SER A 60 39.03 2.27 21.58
CA SER A 60 37.76 2.11 22.31
C SER A 60 36.62 1.64 21.39
N TRP A 61 36.65 2.05 20.12
CA TRP A 61 35.73 1.60 19.07
C TRP A 61 35.86 0.12 18.71
N THR A 62 37.08 -0.42 18.67
CA THR A 62 37.32 -1.85 18.44
C THR A 62 36.73 -2.69 19.57
N VAL A 63 36.88 -2.23 20.83
CA VAL A 63 36.33 -2.89 22.01
C VAL A 63 34.81 -2.85 22.01
N VAL A 64 34.21 -1.68 21.74
CA VAL A 64 32.75 -1.53 21.63
C VAL A 64 32.18 -2.42 20.53
N ARG A 65 32.83 -2.48 19.35
CA ARG A 65 32.38 -3.32 18.23
C ARG A 65 32.43 -4.82 18.57
N LEU A 66 33.44 -5.28 19.29
CA LEU A 66 33.57 -6.67 19.71
C LEU A 66 32.49 -7.08 20.73
N VAL A 67 32.22 -6.22 21.71
CA VAL A 67 31.19 -6.47 22.72
C VAL A 67 29.79 -6.35 22.12
N ALA A 68 29.52 -5.29 21.34
CA ALA A 68 28.26 -5.08 20.66
C ALA A 68 27.97 -6.19 19.65
N GLY A 69 28.97 -6.64 18.89
CA GLY A 69 28.83 -7.75 17.95
C GLY A 69 28.45 -9.06 18.64
N ARG A 70 29.07 -9.36 19.79
CA ARG A 70 28.71 -10.52 20.62
C ARG A 70 27.29 -10.41 21.14
N GLU A 71 26.94 -9.29 21.78
CA GLU A 71 25.61 -9.09 22.37
C GLU A 71 24.51 -9.07 21.31
N LEU A 72 24.76 -8.45 20.16
CA LEU A 72 23.84 -8.44 19.03
C LEU A 72 23.68 -9.84 18.44
N ALA A 73 24.76 -10.61 18.27
CA ALA A 73 24.69 -11.99 17.79
C ALA A 73 23.89 -12.89 18.75
N LEU A 74 24.04 -12.72 20.07
CA LEU A 74 23.24 -13.46 21.04
C LEU A 74 21.75 -13.06 21.00
N ARG A 75 21.46 -11.77 20.87
CA ARG A 75 20.08 -11.26 20.80
C ARG A 75 19.38 -11.68 19.51
N LEU A 76 20.05 -11.54 18.37
CA LEU A 76 19.53 -11.94 17.04
C LEU A 76 19.34 -13.46 16.93
N ARG A 77 20.14 -14.25 17.64
CA ARG A 77 20.04 -15.71 17.68
C ARG A 77 19.10 -16.21 18.79
N SER A 78 18.51 -15.31 19.57
CA SER A 78 17.52 -15.68 20.57
C SER A 78 16.26 -16.19 19.88
N LYS A 79 15.70 -17.30 20.40
CA LYS A 79 14.45 -17.88 19.87
C LYS A 79 13.33 -16.85 19.85
N VAL A 80 13.25 -16.00 20.88
CA VAL A 80 12.22 -14.97 21.00
C VAL A 80 12.33 -13.95 19.87
N PHE A 81 13.53 -13.43 19.59
CA PHE A 81 13.73 -12.47 18.49
C PHE A 81 13.38 -13.07 17.12
N LEU A 82 13.78 -14.32 16.87
CA LEU A 82 13.45 -15.00 15.62
C LEU A 82 11.94 -15.24 15.48
N ILE A 83 11.28 -15.67 16.56
CA ILE A 83 9.83 -15.90 16.57
C ILE A 83 9.07 -14.59 16.34
N THR A 84 9.43 -13.50 17.02
CA THR A 84 8.73 -12.22 16.85
C THR A 84 8.98 -11.63 15.46
N THR A 85 10.22 -11.70 14.96
CA THR A 85 10.54 -11.23 13.60
C THR A 85 9.80 -12.06 12.56
N ALA A 86 9.79 -13.39 12.68
CA ALA A 86 9.03 -14.26 11.79
C ALA A 86 7.53 -13.98 11.85
N ALA A 87 6.97 -13.77 13.04
CA ALA A 87 5.56 -13.44 13.21
C ALA A 87 5.21 -12.09 12.55
N VAL A 88 6.06 -11.07 12.69
CA VAL A 88 5.87 -9.78 12.02
C VAL A 88 5.98 -9.92 10.51
N LEU A 89 6.93 -10.71 9.99
CA LEU A 89 7.03 -10.98 8.55
C LEU A 89 5.80 -11.71 8.03
N VAL A 90 5.32 -12.73 8.74
CA VAL A 90 4.09 -13.46 8.39
C VAL A 90 2.88 -12.54 8.44
N LEU A 91 2.80 -11.65 9.43
CA LEU A 91 1.73 -10.65 9.51
C LEU A 91 1.79 -9.69 8.31
N LEU A 92 2.96 -9.16 7.95
CA LEU A 92 3.13 -8.26 6.81
C LEU A 92 2.77 -8.94 5.48
N VAL A 93 3.24 -10.18 5.28
CA VAL A 93 2.85 -10.99 4.11
C VAL A 93 1.35 -11.28 4.15
N GLY A 94 0.80 -11.61 5.30
CA GLY A 94 -0.63 -11.86 5.50
C GLY A 94 -1.49 -10.64 5.17
N VAL A 95 -1.09 -9.45 5.60
CA VAL A 95 -1.76 -8.18 5.25
C VAL A 95 -1.59 -7.89 3.76
N ALA A 96 -0.40 -8.06 3.18
CA ALA A 96 -0.20 -7.85 1.74
C ALA A 96 -1.03 -8.82 0.88
N VAL A 97 -1.17 -10.07 1.33
CA VAL A 97 -2.03 -11.09 0.71
C VAL A 97 -3.49 -10.73 0.92
N ALA A 98 -3.93 -10.36 2.12
CA ALA A 98 -5.31 -9.95 2.39
C ALA A 98 -5.70 -8.69 1.58
N VAL A 99 -4.83 -7.69 1.51
CA VAL A 99 -5.01 -6.51 0.67
C VAL A 99 -5.03 -6.88 -0.82
N ASN A 100 -4.27 -7.88 -1.25
CA ASN A 100 -4.37 -8.38 -2.64
C ASN A 100 -5.64 -9.18 -2.92
N LEU A 101 -6.17 -9.89 -1.93
CA LEU A 101 -7.43 -10.61 -2.07
C LEU A 101 -8.63 -9.65 -2.08
N VAL A 102 -8.53 -8.51 -1.39
CA VAL A 102 -9.59 -7.50 -1.30
C VAL A 102 -9.43 -6.43 -2.39
N GLY A 103 -8.21 -5.99 -2.65
CA GLY A 103 -7.82 -5.13 -3.76
C GLY A 103 -7.32 -6.03 -4.89
N GLY A 104 -8.25 -6.54 -5.70
CA GLY A 104 -7.94 -7.38 -6.84
C GLY A 104 -6.88 -6.71 -7.72
N ARG A 105 -5.68 -7.28 -7.75
CA ARG A 105 -4.66 -6.91 -8.73
C ARG A 105 -5.06 -7.43 -10.11
N ASP A 106 -5.35 -6.50 -11.02
CA ASP A 106 -4.98 -6.48 -12.44
C ASP A 106 -5.06 -7.82 -13.20
N ALA A 107 -6.14 -8.56 -13.03
CA ALA A 107 -6.53 -9.57 -14.01
C ALA A 107 -7.64 -8.95 -14.85
N ALA A 108 -7.44 -8.92 -16.17
CA ALA A 108 -8.41 -8.36 -17.10
C ALA A 108 -9.81 -8.93 -16.83
N GLN A 109 -10.79 -8.05 -16.59
CA GLN A 109 -12.17 -8.44 -16.34
C GLN A 109 -12.74 -9.14 -17.57
N SER A 110 -13.19 -10.38 -17.38
CA SER A 110 -13.71 -11.22 -18.44
C SER A 110 -15.23 -11.05 -18.57
N VAL A 111 -15.66 -10.45 -19.67
CA VAL A 111 -17.07 -10.16 -19.92
C VAL A 111 -17.59 -10.99 -21.09
N GLY A 112 -18.59 -11.81 -20.84
CA GLY A 112 -19.30 -12.55 -21.87
C GLY A 112 -20.25 -11.65 -22.64
N VAL A 113 -20.27 -11.79 -23.97
CA VAL A 113 -21.26 -11.18 -24.88
C VAL A 113 -21.80 -12.25 -25.82
N LEU A 114 -23.07 -12.18 -26.20
CA LEU A 114 -23.59 -13.13 -27.19
C LEU A 114 -22.98 -12.83 -28.57
N ALA A 115 -22.77 -13.87 -29.38
CA ALA A 115 -22.23 -13.71 -30.74
C ALA A 115 -23.10 -12.79 -31.63
N ALA A 116 -24.42 -12.73 -31.37
CA ALA A 116 -25.34 -11.82 -32.05
C ALA A 116 -25.13 -10.34 -31.69
N GLU A 117 -24.36 -10.07 -30.63
CA GLU A 117 -24.11 -8.74 -30.05
C GLU A 117 -22.62 -8.38 -30.10
N SER A 118 -21.85 -8.97 -31.01
CA SER A 118 -20.41 -8.74 -31.16
C SER A 118 -20.03 -7.27 -31.39
N THR A 119 -20.93 -6.45 -31.92
CA THR A 119 -20.74 -4.99 -32.01
C THR A 119 -20.65 -4.30 -30.65
N VAL A 120 -21.37 -4.81 -29.63
CA VAL A 120 -21.33 -4.31 -28.25
C VAL A 120 -19.96 -4.61 -27.63
N ALA A 121 -19.33 -5.72 -28.01
CA ALA A 121 -18.04 -6.16 -27.50
C ALA A 121 -16.94 -5.12 -27.76
N GLY A 122 -16.83 -4.64 -29.01
CA GLY A 122 -15.83 -3.65 -29.41
C GLY A 122 -16.03 -2.31 -28.72
N SER A 123 -17.29 -1.86 -28.58
CA SER A 123 -17.60 -0.63 -27.85
C SER A 123 -17.28 -0.75 -26.36
N LEU A 124 -17.50 -1.92 -25.75
CA LEU A 124 -17.19 -2.16 -24.34
C LEU A 124 -15.68 -2.07 -24.07
N GLU A 125 -14.85 -2.68 -24.92
CA GLU A 125 -13.38 -2.60 -24.81
C GLU A 125 -12.86 -1.17 -25.05
N THR A 126 -13.47 -0.44 -25.98
CA THR A 126 -13.10 0.96 -26.27
C THR A 126 -13.37 1.87 -25.06
N VAL A 127 -14.57 1.75 -24.48
CA VAL A 127 -14.95 2.53 -23.29
C VAL A 127 -14.08 2.14 -22.09
N ALA A 128 -13.82 0.83 -21.90
CA ALA A 128 -12.93 0.35 -20.84
C ALA A 128 -11.52 0.94 -20.96
N GLY A 129 -10.95 0.95 -22.17
CA GLY A 129 -9.65 1.57 -22.44
C GLY A 129 -9.61 3.06 -22.13
N SER A 130 -10.69 3.81 -22.39
CA SER A 130 -10.77 5.24 -22.04
C SER A 130 -10.80 5.51 -20.53
N LEU A 131 -11.19 4.52 -19.72
CA LEU A 131 -11.27 4.59 -18.27
C LEU A 131 -10.08 3.88 -17.58
N ASP A 132 -9.08 3.44 -18.35
CA ASP A 132 -7.92 2.66 -17.87
C ASP A 132 -8.32 1.33 -17.18
N VAL A 133 -9.44 0.74 -17.60
CA VAL A 133 -9.94 -0.54 -17.08
C VAL A 133 -9.51 -1.68 -18.01
N ASP A 134 -8.76 -2.65 -17.49
CA ASP A 134 -8.40 -3.85 -18.24
C ASP A 134 -9.59 -4.80 -18.34
N LEU A 135 -10.22 -4.82 -19.52
CA LEU A 135 -11.42 -5.61 -19.83
C LEU A 135 -11.19 -6.45 -21.08
N LYS A 136 -11.63 -7.70 -21.05
CA LYS A 136 -11.62 -8.63 -22.20
C LYS A 136 -13.00 -9.16 -22.44
N THR A 137 -13.50 -8.98 -23.66
CA THR A 137 -14.75 -9.60 -24.07
C THR A 137 -14.54 -11.01 -24.59
N ARG A 138 -15.50 -11.90 -24.33
CA ARG A 138 -15.55 -13.26 -24.88
C ARG A 138 -16.93 -13.52 -25.46
N GLU A 139 -16.96 -14.06 -26.67
CA GLU A 139 -18.21 -14.50 -27.28
C GLU A 139 -18.71 -15.78 -26.60
N VAL A 140 -19.99 -15.76 -26.21
CA VAL A 140 -20.72 -16.93 -25.72
C VAL A 140 -21.79 -17.35 -26.73
N PRO A 141 -22.03 -18.66 -26.89
CA PRO A 141 -22.96 -19.17 -27.89
C PRO A 141 -24.42 -18.85 -27.57
N ASP A 142 -24.78 -18.81 -26.28
CA ASP A 142 -26.13 -18.59 -25.79
C ASP A 142 -26.13 -18.07 -24.34
N GLU A 143 -27.24 -17.45 -23.93
CA GLU A 143 -27.41 -16.87 -22.59
C GLU A 143 -27.30 -17.93 -21.48
N THR A 144 -27.79 -19.15 -21.70
CA THR A 144 -27.75 -20.23 -20.69
C THR A 144 -26.30 -20.65 -20.41
N THR A 145 -25.48 -20.75 -21.46
CA THR A 145 -24.06 -21.06 -21.34
C THR A 145 -23.29 -19.91 -20.69
N GLY A 146 -23.57 -18.66 -21.06
CA GLY A 146 -22.97 -17.49 -20.42
C GLY A 146 -23.29 -17.41 -18.92
N LEU A 147 -24.55 -17.61 -18.52
CA LEU A 147 -24.96 -17.61 -17.12
C LEU A 147 -24.26 -18.69 -16.30
N ARG A 148 -24.05 -19.87 -16.90
CA ARG A 148 -23.30 -20.96 -16.27
C ARG A 148 -21.85 -20.58 -16.03
N GLN A 149 -21.20 -19.98 -17.02
CA GLN A 149 -19.81 -19.50 -16.92
C GLN A 149 -19.66 -18.40 -15.86
N VAL A 150 -20.64 -17.50 -15.72
CA VAL A 150 -20.65 -16.51 -14.62
C VAL A 150 -20.79 -17.19 -13.25
N ALA A 151 -21.67 -18.19 -13.14
CA ALA A 151 -21.85 -18.95 -11.91
C ALA A 151 -20.58 -19.74 -11.52
N ASP A 152 -19.90 -20.31 -12.51
CA ASP A 152 -18.68 -21.11 -12.35
C ASP A 152 -17.42 -20.23 -12.15
N SER A 153 -17.54 -18.90 -12.25
CA SER A 153 -16.42 -17.93 -12.17
C SER A 153 -15.47 -17.96 -13.38
N ASP A 154 -15.88 -18.54 -14.50
CA ASP A 154 -15.15 -18.49 -15.77
C ASP A 154 -15.29 -17.13 -16.46
N LEU A 155 -16.40 -16.42 -16.18
CA LEU A 155 -16.67 -15.04 -16.57
C LEU A 155 -16.99 -14.21 -15.33
N ASP A 156 -16.56 -12.95 -15.35
CA ASP A 156 -16.88 -11.98 -14.29
C ASP A 156 -18.29 -11.40 -14.46
N ALA A 157 -18.72 -11.23 -15.71
CA ALA A 157 -20.07 -10.80 -16.05
C ALA A 157 -20.53 -11.35 -17.41
N LEU A 158 -21.84 -11.44 -17.61
CA LEU A 158 -22.47 -11.63 -18.90
C LEU A 158 -23.29 -10.38 -19.22
N VAL A 159 -23.03 -9.77 -20.37
CA VAL A 159 -23.78 -8.61 -20.88
C VAL A 159 -24.65 -9.07 -22.03
N THR A 160 -25.93 -8.71 -21.99
CA THR A 160 -26.93 -9.00 -23.03
C THR A 160 -27.72 -7.75 -23.37
N ALA A 161 -28.23 -7.64 -24.61
CA ALA A 161 -29.11 -6.54 -24.98
C ALA A 161 -30.48 -6.66 -24.29
N ALA A 162 -31.01 -5.51 -23.90
CA ALA A 162 -32.36 -5.35 -23.37
C ALA A 162 -33.11 -4.28 -24.17
N PRO A 163 -34.47 -4.28 -24.16
CA PRO A 163 -35.27 -3.31 -24.93
C PRO A 163 -34.96 -1.84 -24.64
N ASN A 164 -34.41 -1.55 -23.46
CA ASN A 164 -34.11 -0.21 -22.96
C ASN A 164 -32.65 -0.06 -22.48
N GLY A 165 -31.72 -0.86 -23.02
CA GLY A 165 -30.29 -0.75 -22.73
C GLY A 165 -29.60 -2.10 -22.62
N LEU A 166 -28.75 -2.24 -21.60
CA LEU A 166 -27.98 -3.46 -21.35
C LEU A 166 -28.52 -4.18 -20.11
N ARG A 167 -28.54 -5.51 -20.16
CA ARG A 167 -28.74 -6.37 -19.01
C ARG A 167 -27.41 -7.02 -18.66
N VAL A 168 -27.12 -7.09 -17.37
CA VAL A 168 -25.85 -7.61 -16.86
C VAL A 168 -26.15 -8.67 -15.81
N ALA A 169 -25.55 -9.84 -15.96
CA ALA A 169 -25.58 -10.90 -14.96
C ALA A 169 -24.18 -11.07 -14.36
N VAL A 170 -24.12 -11.04 -13.02
CA VAL A 170 -22.90 -11.25 -12.21
C VAL A 170 -23.19 -12.29 -11.14
N ARG A 171 -22.14 -12.93 -10.61
CA ARG A 171 -22.29 -13.93 -9.55
C ARG A 171 -22.72 -13.30 -8.22
N GLU A 172 -22.01 -12.26 -7.79
CA GLU A 172 -22.20 -11.63 -6.47
C GLU A 172 -22.39 -10.13 -6.60
N ASN A 173 -21.30 -9.41 -6.92
CA ASN A 173 -21.31 -7.96 -7.06
C ASN A 173 -20.65 -7.58 -8.39
N LEU A 174 -21.20 -6.54 -9.01
CA LEU A 174 -20.57 -5.87 -10.12
C LEU A 174 -19.47 -4.96 -9.56
N SER A 175 -18.26 -5.02 -10.12
CA SER A 175 -17.19 -4.09 -9.74
C SER A 175 -17.56 -2.65 -10.11
N ASP A 176 -17.06 -1.68 -9.33
CA ASP A 176 -17.32 -0.27 -9.58
C ASP A 176 -16.80 0.16 -10.97
N ASP A 177 -15.65 -0.38 -11.39
CA ASP A 177 -15.06 -0.15 -12.70
C ASP A 177 -15.97 -0.64 -13.84
N LEU A 178 -16.45 -1.89 -13.76
CA LEU A 178 -17.33 -2.43 -14.78
C LEU A 178 -18.69 -1.71 -14.79
N HIS A 179 -19.19 -1.33 -13.62
CA HIS A 179 -20.39 -0.50 -13.50
C HIS A 179 -20.20 0.85 -14.19
N ALA A 180 -19.04 1.51 -14.02
CA ALA A 180 -18.73 2.76 -14.68
C ALA A 180 -18.66 2.61 -16.21
N VAL A 181 -17.95 1.59 -16.72
CA VAL A 181 -17.85 1.27 -18.14
C VAL A 181 -19.24 1.04 -18.75
N LEU A 182 -20.05 0.17 -18.15
CA LEU A 182 -21.39 -0.16 -18.63
C LEU A 182 -22.33 1.05 -18.58
N THR A 183 -22.20 1.90 -17.57
CA THR A 183 -22.97 3.15 -17.46
C THR A 183 -22.65 4.12 -18.59
N VAL A 184 -21.37 4.29 -18.92
CA VAL A 184 -20.95 5.15 -20.04
C VAL A 184 -21.48 4.59 -21.36
N LEU A 185 -21.31 3.28 -21.60
CA LEU A 185 -21.80 2.64 -22.82
C LEU A 185 -23.32 2.76 -22.97
N ALA A 186 -24.08 2.49 -21.91
CA ALA A 186 -25.54 2.60 -21.95
C ALA A 186 -26.01 4.04 -22.22
N ARG A 187 -25.33 5.05 -21.64
CA ARG A 187 -25.64 6.46 -21.90
C ARG A 187 -25.34 6.85 -23.35
N GLN A 188 -24.23 6.38 -23.91
CA GLN A 188 -23.89 6.62 -25.31
C GLN A 188 -24.94 6.02 -26.24
N GLN A 189 -25.37 4.77 -26.00
CA GLN A 189 -26.40 4.13 -26.81
C GLN A 189 -27.75 4.87 -26.77
N VAL A 190 -28.13 5.42 -25.61
CA VAL A 190 -29.33 6.27 -25.49
C VAL A 190 -29.14 7.58 -26.24
N LEU A 191 -27.98 8.22 -26.13
CA LEU A 191 -27.67 9.46 -26.84
C LEU A 191 -27.74 9.26 -28.36
N ASP A 192 -27.13 8.20 -28.89
CA ASP A 192 -27.13 7.86 -30.31
C ASP A 192 -28.54 7.61 -30.82
N ASN A 193 -29.37 6.96 -30.01
CA ASN A 193 -30.78 6.75 -30.32
C ASN A 193 -31.53 8.09 -30.40
N GLU A 194 -31.39 8.95 -29.39
CA GLU A 194 -32.04 10.27 -29.40
C GLU A 194 -31.59 11.14 -30.58
N ILE A 195 -30.29 11.13 -30.94
CA ILE A 195 -29.77 11.80 -32.13
C ILE A 195 -30.46 11.26 -33.39
N SER A 196 -30.57 9.94 -33.50
CA SER A 196 -31.21 9.26 -34.65
C SER A 196 -32.72 9.58 -34.72
N VAL A 197 -33.42 9.59 -33.58
CA VAL A 197 -34.85 9.94 -33.49
C VAL A 197 -35.10 11.38 -33.92
N LEU A 198 -34.17 12.28 -33.62
CA LEU A 198 -34.19 13.68 -34.07
C LEU A 198 -33.77 13.86 -35.55
N GLY A 199 -33.44 12.78 -36.25
CA GLY A 199 -33.03 12.79 -37.66
C GLY A 199 -31.56 13.16 -37.90
N GLY A 200 -30.74 13.14 -36.85
CA GLY A 200 -29.29 13.31 -36.94
C GLY A 200 -28.55 12.02 -37.32
N ASP A 201 -27.23 12.15 -37.49
CA ASP A 201 -26.31 11.04 -37.68
C ASP A 201 -25.37 10.96 -36.47
N PRO A 202 -25.52 9.95 -35.59
CA PRO A 202 -24.68 9.81 -34.40
C PRO A 202 -23.18 9.75 -34.71
N ALA A 203 -22.79 9.06 -35.79
CA ALA A 203 -21.38 8.91 -36.15
C ALA A 203 -20.75 10.27 -36.49
N ARG A 204 -21.49 11.13 -37.20
CA ARG A 204 -21.04 12.49 -37.53
C ARG A 204 -20.94 13.38 -36.28
N VAL A 205 -21.86 13.21 -35.32
CA VAL A 205 -21.81 13.93 -34.05
C VAL A 205 -20.58 13.49 -33.25
N ASP A 206 -20.35 12.19 -33.11
CA ASP A 206 -19.21 11.62 -32.40
C ASP A 206 -17.88 12.06 -33.01
N GLU A 207 -17.74 12.07 -34.34
CA GLU A 207 -16.55 12.61 -35.02
C GLU A 207 -16.30 14.08 -34.65
N THR A 208 -17.36 14.88 -34.59
CA THR A 208 -17.28 16.30 -34.25
C THR A 208 -16.88 16.50 -32.79
N VAL A 209 -17.41 15.67 -31.89
CA VAL A 209 -17.08 15.70 -30.45
C VAL A 209 -15.65 15.23 -30.22
N ALA A 210 -15.22 14.13 -30.86
CA ALA A 210 -13.87 13.59 -30.74
C ALA A 210 -12.79 14.56 -31.27
N ALA A 211 -13.13 15.37 -32.27
CA ALA A 211 -12.25 16.42 -32.78
C ALA A 211 -12.11 17.63 -31.82
N ALA A 212 -13.00 17.77 -30.84
CA ALA A 212 -12.93 18.85 -29.86
C ALA A 212 -11.82 18.56 -28.84
N GLY A 213 -10.68 19.26 -28.98
CA GLY A 213 -9.54 19.19 -28.07
C GLY A 213 -9.32 20.47 -27.29
N VAL A 214 -8.49 20.39 -26.25
CA VAL A 214 -7.96 21.57 -25.53
C VAL A 214 -6.52 21.79 -25.97
N GLU A 215 -6.22 22.98 -26.48
CA GLU A 215 -4.84 23.41 -26.74
C GLU A 215 -4.21 23.87 -25.42
N VAL A 216 -3.27 23.08 -24.89
CA VAL A 216 -2.56 23.42 -23.66
C VAL A 216 -1.20 24.02 -24.03
N THR A 217 -1.00 25.30 -23.68
CA THR A 217 0.31 25.94 -23.73
C THR A 217 0.93 25.90 -22.35
N GLU A 218 1.97 25.08 -22.18
CA GLU A 218 2.76 25.05 -20.95
C GLU A 218 3.72 26.24 -20.91
N LEU A 219 3.53 27.15 -19.95
CA LEU A 219 4.36 28.35 -19.81
C LEU A 219 5.70 28.07 -19.13
N ASP A 220 5.79 26.98 -18.36
CA ASP A 220 7.01 26.52 -17.68
C ASP A 220 6.98 24.99 -17.61
N PRO A 221 7.51 24.28 -18.62
CA PRO A 221 7.46 22.82 -18.66
C PRO A 221 8.35 22.23 -17.57
N ALA A 222 7.86 21.21 -16.88
CA ALA A 222 8.66 20.51 -15.88
C ALA A 222 9.95 19.95 -16.55
N PRO A 223 11.13 20.12 -15.93
CA PRO A 223 12.35 19.58 -16.49
C PRO A 223 12.21 18.06 -16.62
N ALA A 224 12.39 17.53 -17.83
CA ALA A 224 12.38 16.10 -18.06
C ALA A 224 13.47 15.46 -17.19
N TYR A 225 13.05 14.68 -16.19
CA TYR A 225 13.96 13.83 -15.45
C TYR A 225 14.51 12.80 -16.42
N GLN A 226 15.70 13.05 -16.97
CA GLN A 226 16.46 12.04 -17.68
C GLN A 226 16.86 11.00 -16.63
N ASP A 227 16.20 9.85 -16.60
CA ASP A 227 16.45 8.75 -15.65
C ASP A 227 17.95 8.39 -15.56
N GLU A 228 18.67 8.59 -16.66
CA GLU A 228 20.13 8.45 -16.77
C GLU A 228 20.91 9.36 -15.79
N ARG A 229 20.45 10.58 -15.53
CA ARG A 229 21.04 11.51 -14.56
C ARG A 229 20.72 11.12 -13.13
N LEU A 230 19.59 10.46 -12.88
CA LEU A 230 19.25 9.94 -11.57
C LEU A 230 20.20 8.79 -11.19
N VAL A 231 20.49 7.89 -12.12
CA VAL A 231 21.47 6.81 -11.94
C VAL A 231 22.89 7.37 -11.76
N LEU A 232 23.29 8.36 -12.57
CA LEU A 232 24.60 9.00 -12.45
C LEU A 232 24.75 9.77 -11.13
N GLY A 233 23.69 10.43 -10.68
CA GLY A 233 23.62 11.10 -9.38
C GLY A 233 23.75 10.12 -8.22
N PHE A 234 23.08 8.97 -8.30
CA PHE A 234 23.22 7.90 -7.31
C PHE A 234 24.64 7.31 -7.28
N ALA A 235 25.22 7.03 -8.45
CA ALA A 235 26.59 6.54 -8.56
C ALA A 235 27.60 7.56 -8.01
N SER A 236 27.40 8.85 -8.28
CA SER A 236 28.25 9.94 -7.78
C SER A 236 28.12 10.09 -6.26
N ALA A 237 26.92 9.99 -5.70
CA ALA A 237 26.69 10.03 -4.26
C ALA A 237 27.36 8.85 -3.54
N VAL A 238 27.33 7.65 -4.13
CA VAL A 238 28.02 6.46 -3.62
C VAL A 238 29.54 6.57 -3.74
N LEU A 239 30.07 7.31 -4.72
CA LEU A 239 31.51 7.52 -4.91
C LEU A 239 32.10 8.61 -4.00
N ILE A 240 31.28 9.58 -3.58
CA ILE A 240 31.69 10.69 -2.70
C ILE A 240 31.76 10.27 -1.23
N TYR A 241 31.08 9.18 -0.85
CA TYR A 241 31.02 8.67 0.52
C TYR A 241 31.78 7.36 0.68
#